data_AF-A0A4Y7T494-F1
#
_entry.id   AF-A0A4Y7T494-F1
#
_cell.length_a   1.000
_cell.length_b   1.000
_cell.length_c   1.000
_cell.angle_alpha   90.00
_cell.angle_beta   90.00
_cell.angle_gamma   90.00
#
_symmetry.space_group_name_H-M   'P 1'
#
loop_
_entity.id
_entity.type
_entity.pdbx_description
1 polymer ?
#
loop_
_entity_poly.entity_id
_entity_poly.type
_entity_poly.pdbx_seq_one_letter_code
_entity_poly.pdbx_strand_id
1 'polypeptide(L)'
;MAPLLRRPNAQTKLAIQPPKNRCFVLVPPFVRQPPTKPAARHDKINRARCAHSVHRIVARQMMQLKLRSSTKTLVDAVVINSEFSLDTARVASTGYEGAARKQHPEGVIPDMVTLEEQGFQRISVKPGVTRPFITRATGRAPSQIIAVVHGISKDPCTVAEISQMNSLIAQGRAKIIQGKGKALPEPGEQRRGEFWALRTGLGRGQGTDTPSEYSGNSVPGQKVMDGIVQHECFKRLAALQSDILAIWAPRIHRYMKKGIRLITKKLAVRSAFKNSPFASLTVNFSPRTICVFHRDFANLAPGMCAITALGNYDHTKGGHIVLWELKLIIEFPPGQPS
;
A
#
# COMPACT_ATOMS: atom_id res chain seq x y z
N MET A 1 6.11 0.72 61.57
CA MET A 1 4.81 0.56 62.24
C MET A 1 3.78 1.39 61.48
N ALA A 2 2.71 0.73 61.01
CA ALA A 2 1.55 1.28 60.31
C ALA A 2 0.65 2.09 61.30
N PRO A 3 -0.60 2.56 60.98
CA PRO A 3 -1.42 2.36 59.78
C PRO A 3 -2.35 3.56 59.40
N LEU A 4 -3.32 3.28 58.51
CA LEU A 4 -4.69 3.83 58.37
C LEU A 4 -4.92 4.66 57.09
N LEU A 5 -5.53 4.07 56.04
CA LEU A 5 -6.97 3.85 55.81
C LEU A 5 -7.72 5.10 55.33
N ARG A 6 -8.15 5.11 54.05
CA ARG A 6 -9.56 5.17 53.59
C ARG A 6 -9.66 5.67 52.14
N ARG A 7 -10.34 4.88 51.30
CA ARG A 7 -11.11 5.41 50.16
C ARG A 7 -12.42 6.00 50.69
N PRO A 8 -12.97 7.01 50.00
CA PRO A 8 -14.37 6.89 49.59
C PRO A 8 -14.60 7.28 48.12
N ASN A 9 -15.64 6.66 47.56
CA ASN A 9 -16.31 7.01 46.30
C ASN A 9 -16.88 8.44 46.34
N ALA A 10 -16.93 9.13 45.20
CA ALA A 10 -18.18 9.71 44.68
C ALA A 10 -17.96 10.38 43.32
N GLN A 11 -18.99 10.22 42.50
CA GLN A 11 -19.20 10.83 41.19
C GLN A 11 -19.08 12.35 41.24
N THR A 12 -18.49 12.94 40.20
CA THR A 12 -18.83 14.31 39.80
C THR A 12 -19.06 14.33 38.29
N LYS A 13 -20.34 14.31 37.93
CA LYS A 13 -20.83 14.65 36.60
C LYS A 13 -20.45 16.10 36.31
N LEU A 14 -19.63 16.35 35.29
CA LEU A 14 -19.64 17.64 34.61
C LEU A 14 -20.44 17.51 33.33
N ALA A 15 -21.66 18.03 33.38
CA ALA A 15 -22.51 18.22 32.22
C ALA A 15 -21.92 19.33 31.35
N ILE A 16 -21.55 19.00 30.12
CA ILE A 16 -21.34 19.99 29.06
C ILE A 16 -22.52 19.85 28.10
N GLN A 17 -23.42 20.83 28.15
CA GLN A 17 -24.52 20.97 27.21
C GLN A 17 -23.99 21.23 25.79
N PRO A 18 -24.65 20.71 24.74
CA PRO A 18 -24.22 20.89 23.36
C PRO A 18 -24.61 22.29 22.85
N PRO A 19 -23.74 22.97 22.06
CA PRO A 19 -24.19 24.11 21.28
C PRO A 19 -25.15 23.64 20.17
N LYS A 20 -26.32 24.26 20.19
CA LYS A 20 -27.43 24.13 19.23
C LYS A 20 -27.02 24.62 17.82
N ASN A 21 -27.59 23.94 16.83
CA ASN A 21 -27.91 24.43 15.47
C ASN A 21 -26.75 24.82 14.52
N ARG A 22 -26.28 23.85 13.73
CA ARG A 22 -26.17 24.01 12.26
C ARG A 22 -26.54 22.69 11.55
N CYS A 23 -27.61 22.76 10.75
CA CYS A 23 -28.07 21.70 9.87
C CYS A 23 -26.98 21.28 8.87
N PHE A 24 -26.69 19.98 8.81
CA PHE A 24 -26.27 19.34 7.57
C PHE A 24 -27.22 18.17 7.32
N VAL A 25 -28.04 18.31 6.27
CA VAL A 25 -28.92 17.26 5.78
C VAL A 25 -28.03 16.15 5.20
N LEU A 26 -27.86 15.06 5.96
CA LEU A 26 -27.41 13.79 5.42
C LEU A 26 -28.63 13.11 4.82
N VAL A 27 -28.74 13.16 3.49
CA VAL A 27 -29.71 12.36 2.73
C VAL A 27 -29.39 10.88 3.00
N PRO A 28 -30.31 10.08 3.56
CA PRO A 28 -30.07 8.66 3.77
C PRO A 28 -29.98 7.95 2.40
N PRO A 29 -29.12 6.92 2.25
CA PRO A 29 -29.17 6.10 1.05
C PRO A 29 -30.52 5.39 1.00
N PHE A 30 -31.22 5.60 -0.10
CA PHE A 30 -32.44 4.90 -0.52
C PHE A 30 -32.43 3.42 -0.13
N VAL A 31 -33.33 3.01 0.77
CA VAL A 31 -33.71 1.61 0.92
C VAL A 31 -34.67 1.31 -0.23
N ARG A 32 -34.17 0.75 -1.35
CA ARG A 32 -35.04 0.13 -2.35
C ARG A 32 -35.40 -1.27 -1.87
N GLN A 33 -36.69 -1.53 -1.77
CA GLN A 33 -37.25 -2.87 -1.55
C GLN A 33 -36.74 -3.86 -2.62
N PRO A 34 -36.58 -5.14 -2.28
CA PRO A 34 -36.05 -6.14 -3.20
C PRO A 34 -37.03 -6.39 -4.36
N PRO A 35 -36.54 -6.48 -5.62
CA PRO A 35 -37.39 -6.86 -6.74
C PRO A 35 -37.75 -8.35 -6.67
N THR A 36 -39.00 -8.64 -6.96
CA THR A 36 -39.57 -9.99 -7.10
C THR A 36 -39.30 -10.55 -8.51
N LYS A 37 -38.57 -11.69 -8.59
CA LYS A 37 -38.36 -12.62 -9.74
C LYS A 37 -37.46 -12.17 -10.92
N PRO A 38 -36.91 -13.12 -11.73
CA PRO A 38 -35.93 -14.17 -11.44
C PRO A 38 -34.50 -13.77 -11.88
N ALA A 39 -33.52 -14.04 -11.01
CA ALA A 39 -32.16 -13.47 -11.02
C ALA A 39 -31.21 -13.94 -12.16
N ALA A 40 -31.48 -15.07 -12.81
CA ALA A 40 -30.46 -15.74 -13.63
C ALA A 40 -30.11 -15.02 -14.94
N ARG A 41 -31.08 -14.38 -15.62
CA ARG A 41 -30.85 -13.73 -16.92
C ARG A 41 -30.30 -12.30 -16.79
N HIS A 42 -30.73 -11.57 -15.76
CA HIS A 42 -30.25 -10.22 -15.46
C HIS A 42 -28.80 -10.19 -14.99
N ASP A 43 -28.36 -11.20 -14.23
CA ASP A 43 -26.97 -11.29 -13.78
C ASP A 43 -25.98 -11.48 -14.93
N LYS A 44 -26.34 -12.19 -16.00
CA LYS A 44 -25.46 -12.37 -17.17
C LYS A 44 -25.26 -11.05 -17.92
N ILE A 45 -26.34 -10.27 -18.11
CA ILE A 45 -26.30 -9.00 -18.85
C ILE A 45 -25.55 -7.92 -18.04
N ASN A 46 -25.77 -7.85 -16.73
CA ASN A 46 -25.05 -6.92 -15.86
C ASN A 46 -23.56 -7.29 -15.75
N ARG A 47 -23.21 -8.58 -15.71
CA ARG A 47 -21.81 -9.06 -15.80
C ARG A 47 -21.15 -8.61 -17.09
N ALA A 48 -21.78 -8.81 -18.24
CA ALA A 48 -21.24 -8.41 -19.54
C ALA A 48 -21.05 -6.87 -19.64
N ARG A 49 -22.02 -6.08 -19.15
CA ARG A 49 -21.93 -4.61 -19.11
C ARG A 49 -20.85 -4.09 -18.17
N CYS A 50 -20.66 -4.71 -17.01
CA CYS A 50 -19.63 -4.32 -16.04
C CYS A 50 -18.22 -4.72 -16.48
N ALA A 51 -18.05 -5.92 -17.05
CA ALA A 51 -16.79 -6.30 -17.69
C ALA A 51 -16.42 -5.33 -18.83
N HIS A 52 -17.39 -4.92 -19.64
CA HIS A 52 -17.20 -3.91 -20.69
C HIS A 52 -16.78 -2.53 -20.13
N SER A 53 -17.24 -2.15 -18.94
CA SER A 53 -16.92 -0.83 -18.35
C SER A 53 -15.48 -0.78 -17.83
N VAL A 54 -14.97 -1.86 -17.21
CA VAL A 54 -13.58 -1.92 -16.76
C VAL A 54 -12.61 -2.07 -17.93
N HIS A 55 -12.91 -2.87 -18.95
CA HIS A 55 -12.09 -2.89 -20.16
C HIS A 55 -12.02 -1.51 -20.83
N ARG A 56 -13.10 -0.73 -20.81
CA ARG A 56 -13.08 0.68 -21.26
C ARG A 56 -12.28 1.59 -20.34
N ILE A 57 -12.31 1.40 -19.02
CA ILE A 57 -11.48 2.16 -18.07
C ILE A 57 -10.01 1.84 -18.31
N VAL A 58 -9.63 0.57 -18.37
CA VAL A 58 -8.27 0.12 -18.66
C VAL A 58 -7.83 0.61 -20.03
N ALA A 59 -8.65 0.51 -21.08
CA ALA A 59 -8.32 1.03 -22.42
C ALA A 59 -8.16 2.55 -22.44
N ARG A 60 -9.00 3.31 -21.72
CA ARG A 60 -8.83 4.77 -21.55
C ARG A 60 -7.56 5.11 -20.77
N GLN A 61 -7.24 4.35 -19.73
CA GLN A 61 -6.03 4.53 -18.94
C GLN A 61 -4.77 4.17 -19.74
N MET A 62 -4.82 3.11 -20.57
CA MET A 62 -3.82 2.77 -21.57
C MET A 62 -3.63 3.91 -22.58
N MET A 63 -4.71 4.50 -23.07
CA MET A 63 -4.63 5.66 -23.97
C MET A 63 -3.98 6.86 -23.28
N GLN A 64 -4.29 7.11 -22.00
CA GLN A 64 -3.66 8.18 -21.21
C GLN A 64 -2.17 7.92 -20.93
N LEU A 65 -1.78 6.65 -20.70
CA LEU A 65 -0.38 6.21 -20.63
C LEU A 65 0.35 6.58 -21.92
N LYS A 66 -0.21 6.22 -23.09
CA LYS A 66 0.35 6.52 -24.41
C LYS A 66 0.51 8.02 -24.67
N LEU A 67 -0.38 8.85 -24.14
CA LEU A 67 -0.36 10.30 -24.32
C LEU A 67 0.59 11.03 -23.35
N ARG A 68 0.93 10.43 -22.21
CA ARG A 68 1.73 11.07 -21.14
C ARG A 68 3.20 10.66 -21.13
N SER A 69 3.58 9.53 -21.71
CA SER A 69 4.99 9.15 -21.77
C SER A 69 5.68 9.86 -22.95
N SER A 70 6.46 10.89 -22.65
CA SER A 70 7.52 11.37 -23.56
C SER A 70 8.69 10.37 -23.66
N THR A 71 8.71 9.37 -22.79
CA THR A 71 9.58 8.21 -22.82
C THR A 71 8.97 7.10 -23.67
N LYS A 72 9.76 6.51 -24.58
CA LYS A 72 9.42 5.40 -25.50
C LYS A 72 9.06 4.07 -24.80
N THR A 73 8.67 4.10 -23.54
CA THR A 73 8.41 2.91 -22.72
C THR A 73 6.93 2.58 -22.77
N LEU A 74 6.45 2.12 -23.94
CA LEU A 74 5.16 1.47 -24.06
C LEU A 74 5.19 0.18 -23.23
N VAL A 75 4.53 0.20 -22.08
CA VAL A 75 4.35 -0.99 -21.25
C VAL A 75 2.97 -1.55 -21.58
N ASP A 76 2.92 -2.74 -22.19
CA ASP A 76 1.66 -3.42 -22.45
C ASP A 76 0.92 -3.68 -21.14
N ALA A 77 -0.41 -3.78 -21.16
CA ALA A 77 -1.15 -4.19 -19.98
C ALA A 77 -2.02 -5.41 -20.21
N VAL A 78 -1.90 -6.35 -19.27
CA VAL A 78 -2.68 -7.59 -19.24
C VAL A 78 -3.44 -7.63 -17.92
N VAL A 79 -4.77 -7.51 -18.01
CA VAL A 79 -5.65 -7.48 -16.84
C VAL A 79 -5.71 -8.85 -16.19
N ILE A 80 -5.56 -8.90 -14.87
CA ILE A 80 -5.77 -10.12 -14.07
C ILE A 80 -7.11 -10.00 -13.35
N ASN A 81 -8.04 -10.88 -13.70
CA ASN A 81 -9.34 -10.98 -13.03
C ASN A 81 -9.18 -11.83 -11.76
N SER A 82 -9.51 -11.26 -10.60
CA SER A 82 -9.60 -12.00 -9.34
C SER A 82 -11.04 -12.42 -9.08
N GLU A 83 -11.23 -13.60 -8.51
CA GLU A 83 -12.54 -14.06 -8.00
C GLU A 83 -13.01 -13.28 -6.77
N PHE A 84 -12.11 -12.53 -6.14
CA PHE A 84 -12.40 -11.73 -4.96
C PHE A 84 -13.46 -10.66 -5.24
N SER A 85 -14.46 -10.59 -4.38
CA SER A 85 -15.54 -9.62 -4.43
C SER A 85 -15.46 -8.65 -3.26
N LEU A 86 -15.71 -7.37 -3.56
CA LEU A 86 -15.83 -6.32 -2.53
C LEU A 86 -17.09 -6.48 -1.67
N ASP A 87 -18.11 -7.22 -2.11
CA ASP A 87 -19.30 -7.47 -1.29
C ASP A 87 -19.01 -8.43 -0.13
N THR A 88 -18.06 -9.33 -0.33
CA THR A 88 -17.61 -10.32 0.66
C THR A 88 -16.41 -9.83 1.46
N ALA A 89 -15.89 -8.65 1.12
CA ALA A 89 -14.82 -8.00 1.85
C ALA A 89 -15.32 -7.67 3.26
N ARG A 90 -14.62 -8.13 4.29
CA ARG A 90 -14.90 -7.67 5.65
C ARG A 90 -14.46 -6.20 5.74
N VAL A 91 -15.26 -5.36 6.38
CA VAL A 91 -15.00 -3.92 6.49
C VAL A 91 -15.32 -3.45 7.91
N ALA A 92 -14.40 -2.68 8.49
CA ALA A 92 -14.55 -1.95 9.73
C ALA A 92 -15.03 -0.52 9.45
N SER A 93 -15.39 0.21 10.51
CA SER A 93 -15.62 1.67 10.43
C SER A 93 -14.42 2.46 9.90
N THR A 94 -13.22 1.88 9.95
CA THR A 94 -11.97 2.49 9.51
C THR A 94 -11.43 1.96 8.18
N GLY A 95 -12.11 1.02 7.50
CA GLY A 95 -11.67 0.51 6.19
C GLY A 95 -11.77 -1.01 6.03
N TYR A 96 -10.99 -1.58 5.12
CA TYR A 96 -10.98 -3.02 4.82
C TYR A 96 -10.39 -3.86 5.98
N GLU A 97 -11.11 -4.90 6.37
CA GLU A 97 -10.63 -5.97 7.24
C GLU A 97 -10.20 -7.17 6.37
N GLY A 98 -8.90 -7.39 6.24
CA GLY A 98 -8.36 -8.60 5.62
C GLY A 98 -8.64 -9.90 6.41
N ALA A 99 -7.97 -10.99 6.01
CA ALA A 99 -8.00 -12.29 6.68
C ALA A 99 -7.30 -12.27 8.06
N ALA A 100 -7.90 -12.86 9.08
CA ALA A 100 -7.36 -12.85 10.44
C ALA A 100 -6.02 -13.60 10.51
N ARG A 101 -5.07 -13.08 11.31
CA ARG A 101 -3.74 -13.68 11.55
C ARG A 101 -3.80 -15.15 12.02
N LYS A 102 -4.93 -15.58 12.59
CA LYS A 102 -5.18 -16.95 13.09
C LYS A 102 -5.10 -18.05 12.03
N GLN A 103 -5.15 -17.74 10.72
CA GLN A 103 -5.08 -18.76 9.67
C GLN A 103 -3.68 -19.32 9.44
N HIS A 104 -2.62 -18.69 9.95
CA HIS A 104 -1.25 -19.17 9.81
C HIS A 104 -0.54 -19.19 11.17
N PRO A 105 0.22 -20.26 11.51
CA PRO A 105 0.99 -20.32 12.75
C PRO A 105 1.87 -19.07 12.90
N GLU A 106 1.97 -18.54 14.11
CA GLU A 106 2.82 -17.37 14.36
C GLU A 106 4.26 -17.65 13.93
N GLY A 107 4.79 -16.80 13.04
CA GLY A 107 6.19 -16.82 12.64
C GLY A 107 6.55 -17.74 11.46
N VAL A 108 5.64 -18.62 11.00
CA VAL A 108 5.93 -19.49 9.86
C VAL A 108 5.47 -18.83 8.56
N ILE A 109 6.43 -18.47 7.71
CA ILE A 109 6.18 -18.06 6.33
C ILE A 109 6.11 -19.35 5.50
N PRO A 110 4.93 -19.75 4.99
CA PRO A 110 4.84 -20.97 4.18
C PRO A 110 5.64 -20.81 2.89
N ASP A 111 6.20 -21.92 2.43
CA ASP A 111 6.81 -21.96 1.11
C ASP A 111 5.76 -21.86 0.00
N MET A 112 6.23 -21.68 -1.23
CA MET A 112 5.32 -21.48 -2.36
C MET A 112 4.52 -22.72 -2.71
N VAL A 113 5.07 -23.93 -2.50
CA VAL A 113 4.41 -25.21 -2.79
C VAL A 113 3.19 -25.35 -1.87
N THR A 114 3.40 -25.10 -0.58
CA THR A 114 2.35 -25.10 0.45
C THR A 114 1.23 -24.12 0.12
N LEU A 115 1.56 -22.91 -0.37
CA LEU A 115 0.55 -21.94 -0.77
C LEU A 115 -0.23 -22.39 -2.02
N GLU A 116 0.44 -22.97 -3.01
CA GLU A 116 -0.20 -23.51 -4.21
C GLU A 116 -1.17 -24.66 -3.86
N GLU A 117 -0.78 -25.57 -2.97
CA GLU A 117 -1.65 -26.62 -2.42
C GLU A 117 -2.87 -26.05 -1.67
N GLN A 118 -2.74 -24.87 -1.04
CA GLN A 118 -3.85 -24.15 -0.41
C GLN A 118 -4.75 -23.38 -1.42
N GLY A 119 -4.48 -23.55 -2.72
CA GLY A 119 -5.23 -22.96 -3.82
C GLY A 119 -4.82 -21.52 -4.13
N PHE A 120 -3.60 -21.11 -3.79
CA PHE A 120 -3.07 -19.84 -4.26
C PHE A 120 -2.63 -19.95 -5.72
N GLN A 121 -2.95 -18.92 -6.50
CA GLN A 121 -2.53 -18.82 -7.89
C GLN A 121 -1.22 -18.02 -7.98
N ARG A 122 -0.20 -18.63 -8.58
CA ARG A 122 1.04 -17.94 -8.94
C ARG A 122 0.84 -17.08 -10.18
N ILE A 123 1.31 -15.84 -10.12
CA ILE A 123 1.24 -14.85 -11.20
C ILE A 123 2.67 -14.47 -11.58
N SER A 124 3.12 -14.99 -12.72
CA SER A 124 4.41 -14.63 -13.28
C SER A 124 4.39 -13.26 -13.93
N VAL A 125 5.47 -12.51 -13.72
CA VAL A 125 5.59 -11.13 -14.19
C VAL A 125 6.58 -11.07 -15.33
N LYS A 126 6.04 -10.76 -16.52
CA LYS A 126 6.85 -10.49 -17.71
C LYS A 126 7.37 -9.04 -17.68
N PRO A 127 8.66 -8.82 -17.99
CA PRO A 127 9.21 -7.48 -18.17
C PRO A 127 8.41 -6.69 -19.19
N GLY A 128 8.28 -5.37 -18.98
CA GLY A 128 7.55 -4.50 -19.89
C GLY A 128 6.03 -4.74 -19.95
N VAL A 129 5.46 -5.57 -19.06
CA VAL A 129 4.01 -5.82 -19.01
C VAL A 129 3.43 -5.43 -17.64
N THR A 130 2.57 -4.42 -17.64
CA THR A 130 1.77 -3.99 -16.49
C THR A 130 0.60 -4.93 -16.26
N ARG A 131 0.33 -5.26 -15.00
CA ARG A 131 -0.76 -6.16 -14.59
C ARG A 131 -1.66 -5.46 -13.57
N PRO A 132 -2.76 -4.84 -13.99
CA PRO A 132 -3.79 -4.42 -13.06
C PRO A 132 -4.61 -5.63 -12.60
N PHE A 133 -4.80 -5.74 -11.29
CA PHE A 133 -5.64 -6.76 -10.66
C PHE A 133 -7.01 -6.16 -10.36
N ILE A 134 -8.06 -6.79 -10.89
CA ILE A 134 -9.43 -6.30 -10.76
C ILE A 134 -10.29 -7.27 -9.97
N THR A 135 -11.15 -6.73 -9.12
CA THR A 135 -12.14 -7.50 -8.37
C THR A 135 -13.25 -8.00 -9.28
N ARG A 136 -13.87 -9.11 -8.89
CA ARG A 136 -15.08 -9.62 -9.52
C ARG A 136 -16.25 -8.67 -9.29
N ALA A 137 -16.90 -8.26 -10.37
CA ALA A 137 -18.15 -7.51 -10.29
C ALA A 137 -19.26 -8.38 -9.70
N THR A 138 -20.13 -7.75 -8.92
CA THR A 138 -21.36 -8.35 -8.40
C THR A 138 -22.56 -7.47 -8.76
N GLY A 139 -23.76 -7.90 -8.38
CA GLY A 139 -24.96 -7.07 -8.51
C GLY A 139 -24.94 -5.80 -7.66
N ARG A 140 -24.03 -5.67 -6.68
CA ARG A 140 -23.94 -4.51 -5.76
C ARG A 140 -22.70 -3.67 -5.97
N ALA A 141 -21.56 -4.28 -6.31
CA ALA A 141 -20.28 -3.58 -6.49
C ALA A 141 -19.72 -3.81 -7.90
N PRO A 142 -19.35 -2.74 -8.63
CA PRO A 142 -18.62 -2.90 -9.89
C PRO A 142 -17.19 -3.41 -9.62
N SER A 143 -16.58 -4.01 -10.66
CA SER A 143 -15.16 -4.35 -10.63
C SER A 143 -14.30 -3.13 -10.36
N GLN A 144 -13.30 -3.26 -9.49
CA GLN A 144 -12.35 -2.22 -9.12
C GLN A 144 -10.92 -2.71 -9.25
N ILE A 145 -10.01 -1.82 -9.63
CA ILE A 145 -8.58 -2.08 -9.59
C ILE A 145 -8.14 -2.01 -8.13
N ILE A 146 -7.51 -3.07 -7.63
CA ILE A 146 -7.09 -3.20 -6.22
C ILE A 146 -5.57 -3.31 -6.05
N ALA A 147 -4.85 -3.69 -7.11
CA ALA A 147 -3.40 -3.67 -7.17
C ALA A 147 -2.95 -3.49 -8.62
N VAL A 148 -1.76 -2.95 -8.85
CA VAL A 148 -1.18 -2.85 -10.18
C VAL A 148 0.31 -3.16 -10.10
N VAL A 149 0.74 -4.25 -10.72
CA VAL A 149 2.18 -4.50 -10.86
C VAL A 149 2.64 -3.86 -12.17
N HIS A 150 3.41 -2.78 -12.09
CA HIS A 150 3.82 -2.02 -13.26
C HIS A 150 4.99 -2.69 -13.97
N GLY A 151 4.87 -2.94 -15.27
CA GLY A 151 5.96 -3.55 -16.04
C GLY A 151 7.11 -2.57 -16.23
N ILE A 152 8.34 -3.01 -15.96
CA ILE A 152 9.52 -2.20 -16.25
C ILE A 152 10.16 -2.65 -17.55
N SER A 153 10.57 -1.70 -18.37
CA SER A 153 11.52 -1.92 -19.47
C SER A 153 12.87 -2.43 -18.98
N LYS A 154 13.51 -3.25 -19.83
CA LYS A 154 14.87 -3.76 -19.63
C LYS A 154 15.92 -2.94 -20.39
N ASP A 155 15.59 -1.71 -20.78
CA ASP A 155 16.56 -0.84 -21.41
C ASP A 155 17.75 -0.56 -20.45
N PRO A 156 18.97 -0.36 -20.98
CA PRO A 156 20.16 -0.21 -20.17
C PRO A 156 20.09 0.93 -19.14
N CYS A 157 19.38 2.03 -19.45
CA CYS A 157 19.24 3.15 -18.52
C CYS A 157 18.45 2.72 -17.28
N THR A 158 17.30 2.09 -17.47
CA THR A 158 16.49 1.59 -16.35
C THR A 158 17.25 0.57 -15.50
N VAL A 159 18.00 -0.34 -16.15
CA VAL A 159 18.85 -1.32 -15.44
C VAL A 159 19.94 -0.64 -14.62
N ALA A 160 20.62 0.36 -15.17
CA ALA A 160 21.66 1.12 -14.47
C ALA A 160 21.09 1.88 -13.27
N GLU A 161 19.90 2.46 -13.38
CA GLU A 161 19.22 3.14 -12.27
C GLU A 161 18.87 2.18 -11.13
N ILE A 162 18.36 0.99 -11.45
CA ILE A 162 18.08 -0.06 -10.45
C ILE A 162 19.37 -0.50 -9.75
N SER A 163 20.45 -0.68 -10.52
CA SER A 163 21.77 -1.00 -9.96
C SER A 163 22.26 0.08 -9.00
N GLN A 164 22.12 1.36 -9.38
CA GLN A 164 22.49 2.49 -8.53
C GLN A 164 21.67 2.52 -7.23
N MET A 165 20.35 2.30 -7.32
CA MET A 165 19.47 2.19 -6.14
C MET A 165 19.93 1.05 -5.22
N ASN A 166 20.25 -0.12 -5.78
CA ASN A 166 20.74 -1.27 -5.02
C ASN A 166 22.04 -0.94 -4.26
N SER A 167 23.00 -0.29 -4.92
CA SER A 167 24.26 0.13 -4.29
C SER A 167 24.01 1.10 -3.13
N LEU A 168 23.13 2.10 -3.30
CA LEU A 168 22.81 3.07 -2.26
C LEU A 168 22.13 2.43 -1.05
N ILE A 169 21.20 1.49 -1.28
CA ILE A 169 20.56 0.73 -0.19
C ILE A 169 21.58 -0.14 0.56
N ALA A 170 22.50 -0.80 -0.16
CA ALA A 170 23.54 -1.61 0.47
C ALA A 170 24.52 -0.77 1.32
N GLN A 171 24.95 0.39 0.82
CA GLN A 171 25.77 1.34 1.56
C GLN A 171 25.03 1.90 2.79
N GLY A 172 23.74 2.24 2.62
CA GLY A 172 22.88 2.69 3.70
C GLY A 172 22.76 1.64 4.81
N ARG A 173 22.56 0.37 4.43
CA ARG A 173 22.52 -0.76 5.36
C ARG A 173 23.82 -0.86 6.16
N ALA A 174 24.98 -0.79 5.52
CA ALA A 174 26.27 -0.86 6.22
C ALA A 174 26.41 0.23 7.31
N LYS A 175 26.01 1.47 6.99
CA LYS A 175 26.01 2.58 7.95
C LYS A 175 25.02 2.38 9.11
N ILE A 176 23.85 1.80 8.83
CA ILE A 176 22.86 1.47 9.86
C ILE A 176 23.40 0.39 10.79
N ILE A 177 23.98 -0.67 10.25
CA ILE A 177 24.58 -1.77 11.03
C ILE A 177 25.69 -1.21 11.95
N GLN A 178 26.61 -0.43 11.39
CA GLN A 178 27.67 0.22 12.16
C GLN A 178 27.10 1.10 13.28
N GLY A 179 26.10 1.93 12.96
CA GLY A 179 25.49 2.83 13.95
C GLY A 179 24.61 2.13 15.00
N LYS A 180 24.11 0.93 14.72
CA LYS A 180 23.31 0.12 15.64
C LYS A 180 24.15 -0.87 16.45
N GLY A 181 25.39 -1.15 16.02
CA GLY A 181 26.23 -2.18 16.62
C GLY A 181 25.72 -3.61 16.40
N LYS A 182 24.69 -3.80 15.57
CA LYS A 182 24.10 -5.11 15.26
C LYS A 182 23.57 -5.17 13.83
N ALA A 183 23.69 -6.35 13.23
CA ALA A 183 23.35 -6.57 11.82
C ALA A 183 21.84 -6.49 11.55
N LEU A 184 21.05 -7.10 12.43
CA LEU A 184 19.59 -7.20 12.32
C LEU A 184 18.95 -6.91 13.69
N PRO A 185 17.67 -6.51 13.72
CA PRO A 185 16.91 -6.51 14.96
C PRO A 185 16.69 -7.95 15.47
N GLU A 186 16.48 -8.10 16.77
CA GLU A 186 16.15 -9.39 17.38
C GLU A 186 14.74 -9.85 16.98
N PRO A 187 14.44 -11.16 16.99
CA PRO A 187 13.09 -11.67 16.77
C PRO A 187 12.09 -10.98 17.71
N GLY A 188 11.03 -10.41 17.13
CA GLY A 188 9.98 -9.70 17.87
C GLY A 188 10.28 -8.23 18.19
N GLU A 189 11.52 -7.75 18.03
CA GLU A 189 11.85 -6.31 18.17
C GLU A 189 11.12 -5.46 17.13
N GLN A 190 10.88 -6.03 15.94
CA GLN A 190 10.12 -5.41 14.87
C GLN A 190 8.85 -6.21 14.55
N ARG A 191 7.71 -5.52 14.50
CA ARG A 191 6.40 -6.13 14.19
C ARG A 191 6.34 -6.82 12.82
N ARG A 192 7.15 -6.35 11.86
CA ARG A 192 7.00 -6.71 10.44
C ARG A 192 8.05 -7.72 9.95
N GLY A 193 9.00 -8.11 10.78
CA GLY A 193 10.07 -9.05 10.42
C GLY A 193 11.45 -8.52 10.79
N GLU A 194 12.46 -9.35 10.57
CA GLU A 194 13.84 -9.12 10.99
C GLU A 194 14.59 -8.22 9.99
N PHE A 195 14.26 -6.92 10.01
CA PHE A 195 14.93 -5.91 9.20
C PHE A 195 14.81 -4.52 9.84
N TRP A 196 15.77 -3.65 9.55
CA TRP A 196 15.71 -2.27 9.99
C TRP A 196 14.72 -1.47 9.12
N ALA A 197 13.57 -1.11 9.69
CA ALA A 197 12.56 -0.30 9.00
C ALA A 197 12.71 1.19 9.37
N LEU A 198 13.34 1.98 8.51
CA LEU A 198 13.52 3.42 8.72
C LEU A 198 12.47 4.21 7.94
N ARG A 199 11.99 5.32 8.50
CA ARG A 199 10.88 6.11 7.95
C ARG A 199 11.24 7.57 7.80
N THR A 200 10.68 8.23 6.79
CA THR A 200 10.78 9.69 6.60
C THR A 200 9.50 10.24 5.98
N GLY A 201 9.29 11.55 6.06
CA GLY A 201 8.07 12.24 5.65
C GLY A 201 7.03 12.29 6.76
N LEU A 202 5.75 12.31 6.41
CA LEU A 202 4.65 12.58 7.34
C LEU A 202 4.00 11.31 7.87
N GLY A 203 3.72 11.30 9.17
CA GLY A 203 2.94 10.27 9.83
C GLY A 203 1.93 10.85 10.80
N ARG A 204 1.02 9.99 11.27
CA ARG A 204 0.23 10.22 12.48
C ARG A 204 0.78 9.29 13.55
N GLY A 205 1.36 9.84 14.61
CA GLY A 205 1.90 9.06 15.72
C GLY A 205 0.79 8.31 16.47
N GLN A 206 1.16 7.27 17.20
CA GLN A 206 0.24 6.59 18.12
C GLN A 206 -0.18 7.59 19.21
N GLY A 207 -1.45 7.98 19.22
CA GLY A 207 -2.02 8.90 20.22
C GLY A 207 -2.03 10.39 19.85
N THR A 208 -1.52 10.79 18.68
CA THR A 208 -1.54 12.20 18.25
C THR A 208 -2.63 12.44 17.21
N ASP A 209 -3.46 13.46 17.40
CA ASP A 209 -4.47 13.86 16.40
C ASP A 209 -3.92 14.72 15.26
N THR A 210 -2.71 15.25 15.44
CA THR A 210 -2.06 16.12 14.45
C THR A 210 -0.95 15.36 13.71
N PRO A 211 -0.92 15.37 12.37
CA PRO A 211 0.19 14.84 11.59
C PRO A 211 1.50 15.57 11.89
N SER A 212 2.61 14.83 11.91
CA SER A 212 3.96 15.37 12.09
C SER A 212 4.97 14.67 11.18
N GLU A 213 6.17 15.26 11.04
CA GLU A 213 7.29 14.56 10.42
C GLU A 213 7.72 13.38 11.30
N TYR A 214 8.08 12.25 10.68
CA TYR A 214 8.62 11.10 11.38
C TYR A 214 9.94 11.47 12.07
N SER A 215 9.96 11.33 13.40
CA SER A 215 11.14 11.44 14.25
C SER A 215 11.35 10.09 14.95
N GLY A 216 12.54 9.51 14.87
CA GLY A 216 12.83 8.23 15.51
C GLY A 216 13.96 7.42 14.89
N ASN A 217 14.48 7.82 13.73
CA ASN A 217 15.70 7.24 13.19
C ASN A 217 16.90 7.63 14.08
N SER A 218 17.89 6.75 14.18
CA SER A 218 19.20 7.15 14.75
C SER A 218 19.86 8.20 13.86
N VAL A 219 20.84 8.96 14.38
CA VAL A 219 21.57 9.97 13.58
C VAL A 219 22.15 9.39 12.28
N PRO A 220 22.84 8.23 12.29
CA PRO A 220 23.30 7.60 11.04
C PRO A 220 22.15 7.17 10.13
N GLY A 221 21.06 6.65 10.70
CA GLY A 221 19.87 6.24 9.95
C GLY A 221 19.19 7.42 9.26
N GLN A 222 19.06 8.56 9.95
CA GLN A 222 18.48 9.77 9.38
C GLN A 222 19.34 10.29 8.22
N LYS A 223 20.67 10.33 8.36
CA LYS A 223 21.58 10.71 7.26
C LYS A 223 21.42 9.81 6.03
N VAL A 224 21.21 8.51 6.24
CA VAL A 224 20.92 7.56 5.13
C VAL A 224 19.60 7.91 4.46
N MET A 225 18.53 8.14 5.23
CA MET A 225 17.21 8.48 4.69
C MET A 225 17.22 9.82 3.95
N ASP A 226 17.91 10.83 4.47
CA ASP A 226 18.08 12.13 3.84
C ASP A 226 18.80 12.01 2.50
N GLY A 227 19.86 11.20 2.44
CA GLY A 227 20.56 10.88 1.20
C GLY A 227 19.66 10.19 0.17
N ILE A 228 18.85 9.21 0.61
CA ILE A 228 17.90 8.51 -0.26
C ILE A 228 16.88 9.48 -0.88
N VAL A 229 16.24 10.32 -0.07
CA VAL A 229 15.19 11.23 -0.61
C VAL A 229 15.75 12.37 -1.45
N GLN A 230 17.03 12.72 -1.27
CA GLN A 230 17.71 13.74 -2.08
C GLN A 230 18.28 13.18 -3.38
N HIS A 231 18.51 11.88 -3.49
CA HIS A 231 19.13 11.28 -4.66
C HIS A 231 18.16 11.14 -5.84
N GLU A 232 18.62 11.46 -7.04
CA GLU A 232 17.78 11.59 -8.24
C GLU A 232 17.08 10.30 -8.65
N CYS A 233 17.73 9.13 -8.54
CA CYS A 233 17.09 7.85 -8.87
C CYS A 233 15.83 7.57 -8.01
N PHE A 234 15.85 7.92 -6.73
CA PHE A 234 14.69 7.73 -5.85
C PHE A 234 13.62 8.79 -6.07
N LYS A 235 13.99 10.03 -6.43
CA LYS A 235 13.02 11.04 -6.87
C LYS A 235 12.29 10.61 -8.14
N ARG A 236 13.02 10.04 -9.11
CA ARG A 236 12.43 9.48 -10.34
C ARG A 236 11.55 8.28 -10.06
N LEU A 237 11.96 7.37 -9.16
CA LEU A 237 11.11 6.28 -8.70
C LEU A 237 9.80 6.80 -8.06
N ALA A 238 9.88 7.79 -7.16
CA ALA A 238 8.71 8.38 -6.53
C ALA A 238 7.79 9.09 -7.54
N ALA A 239 8.36 9.72 -8.57
CA ALA A 239 7.61 10.31 -9.67
C ALA A 239 6.89 9.23 -10.50
N LEU A 240 7.59 8.16 -10.87
CA LEU A 240 7.01 7.00 -11.57
C LEU A 240 5.85 6.38 -10.77
N GLN A 241 6.04 6.16 -9.46
CA GLN A 241 4.99 5.66 -8.57
C GLN A 241 3.78 6.61 -8.51
N SER A 242 4.02 7.92 -8.49
CA SER A 242 2.95 8.93 -8.58
C SER A 242 2.18 8.83 -9.89
N ASP A 243 2.88 8.65 -11.01
CA ASP A 243 2.27 8.57 -12.34
C ASP A 243 1.46 7.29 -12.50
N ILE A 244 1.99 6.14 -12.06
CA ILE A 244 1.26 4.87 -12.02
C ILE A 244 -0.06 5.05 -11.25
N LEU A 245 -0.01 5.65 -10.06
CA LEU A 245 -1.21 5.90 -9.27
C LEU A 245 -2.17 6.87 -9.99
N ALA A 246 -1.65 7.91 -10.65
CA ALA A 246 -2.46 8.87 -11.41
C ALA A 246 -3.16 8.24 -12.62
N ILE A 247 -2.53 7.25 -13.25
CA ILE A 247 -3.10 6.51 -14.38
C ILE A 247 -4.17 5.55 -13.88
N TRP A 248 -3.82 4.68 -12.94
CA TRP A 248 -4.64 3.53 -12.59
C TRP A 248 -5.71 3.83 -11.54
N ALA A 249 -5.47 4.82 -10.68
CA ALA A 249 -6.42 5.27 -9.66
C ALA A 249 -6.48 6.81 -9.56
N PRO A 250 -6.86 7.53 -10.63
CA PRO A 250 -6.77 9.00 -10.72
C PRO A 250 -7.53 9.75 -9.62
N ARG A 251 -8.65 9.19 -9.13
CA ARG A 251 -9.44 9.77 -8.04
C ARG A 251 -8.71 9.68 -6.71
N ILE A 252 -8.09 8.53 -6.42
CA ILE A 252 -7.29 8.28 -5.22
C ILE A 252 -6.02 9.16 -5.27
N HIS A 253 -5.33 9.21 -6.42
CA HIS A 253 -4.18 10.08 -6.64
C HIS A 253 -4.48 11.54 -6.29
N ARG A 254 -5.55 12.09 -6.88
CA ARG A 254 -5.95 13.48 -6.64
C ARG A 254 -6.31 13.74 -5.18
N TYR A 255 -7.01 12.80 -4.55
CA TYR A 255 -7.38 12.89 -3.14
C TYR A 255 -6.14 12.93 -2.24
N MET A 256 -5.24 11.96 -2.39
CA MET A 256 -4.00 11.87 -1.61
C MET A 256 -3.09 13.08 -1.83
N LYS A 257 -2.86 13.47 -3.09
CA LYS A 257 -2.02 14.63 -3.45
C LYS A 257 -2.58 15.95 -2.90
N LYS A 258 -3.91 16.15 -2.98
CA LYS A 258 -4.57 17.32 -2.38
C LYS A 258 -4.42 17.32 -0.87
N GLY A 259 -4.64 16.18 -0.21
CA GLY A 259 -4.53 16.03 1.24
C GLY A 259 -3.15 16.39 1.75
N ILE A 260 -2.09 15.82 1.16
CA ILE A 260 -0.70 16.12 1.55
C ILE A 260 -0.39 17.59 1.35
N ARG A 261 -0.75 18.19 0.21
CA ARG A 261 -0.53 19.61 -0.04
C ARG A 261 -1.19 20.51 1.01
N LEU A 262 -2.40 20.15 1.47
CA LEU A 262 -3.09 20.91 2.51
C LEU A 262 -2.41 20.75 3.87
N ILE A 263 -1.98 19.53 4.21
CA ILE A 263 -1.29 19.24 5.47
C ILE A 263 0.05 19.96 5.53
N THR A 264 0.89 19.82 4.50
CA THR A 264 2.22 20.45 4.44
C THR A 264 2.12 21.96 4.50
N LYS A 265 1.14 22.56 3.81
CA LYS A 265 0.89 24.01 3.87
C LYS A 265 0.41 24.46 5.25
N LYS A 266 -0.55 23.75 5.85
CA LYS A 266 -1.18 24.17 7.12
C LYS A 266 -0.25 24.01 8.31
N LEU A 267 0.56 22.95 8.34
CA LEU A 267 1.39 22.59 9.49
C LEU A 267 2.88 22.91 9.28
N ALA A 268 3.27 23.48 8.13
CA ALA A 268 4.66 23.76 7.77
C ALA A 268 5.59 22.52 7.88
N VAL A 269 5.05 21.34 7.56
CA VAL A 269 5.76 20.05 7.57
C VAL A 269 6.04 19.55 6.15
N ARG A 270 6.97 18.60 6.01
CA ARG A 270 7.41 18.07 4.72
C ARG A 270 7.06 16.58 4.53
N SER A 271 6.56 16.25 3.35
CA SER A 271 6.48 14.86 2.87
C SER A 271 7.85 14.35 2.45
N ALA A 272 8.00 13.03 2.34
CA ALA A 272 9.26 12.39 1.95
C ALA A 272 9.79 12.91 0.59
N PHE A 273 8.89 13.06 -0.39
CA PHE A 273 9.19 13.64 -1.69
C PHE A 273 8.26 14.83 -1.96
N LYS A 274 8.80 15.89 -2.57
CA LYS A 274 8.02 17.05 -3.01
C LYS A 274 7.05 16.62 -4.12
N ASN A 275 5.82 17.16 -4.09
CA ASN A 275 4.77 16.90 -5.09
C ASN A 275 4.30 15.43 -5.20
N SER A 276 4.68 14.56 -4.27
CA SER A 276 4.26 13.16 -4.22
C SER A 276 2.86 13.01 -3.61
N PRO A 277 2.03 12.07 -4.10
CA PRO A 277 0.80 11.66 -3.43
C PRO A 277 1.07 10.79 -2.19
N PHE A 278 2.31 10.41 -1.91
CA PHE A 278 2.69 9.60 -0.76
C PHE A 278 3.27 10.48 0.36
N ALA A 279 2.68 10.36 1.55
CA ALA A 279 2.99 11.21 2.68
C ALA A 279 4.38 10.88 3.26
N SER A 280 4.74 9.60 3.25
CA SER A 280 5.94 9.05 3.86
C SER A 280 6.58 7.98 2.99
N LEU A 281 7.86 7.73 3.24
CA LEU A 281 8.62 6.60 2.71
C LEU A 281 9.07 5.73 3.88
N THR A 282 9.01 4.41 3.71
CA THR A 282 9.70 3.44 4.56
C THR A 282 10.70 2.68 3.71
N VAL A 283 11.92 2.50 4.21
CA VAL A 283 12.94 1.64 3.60
C VAL A 283 13.27 0.51 4.58
N ASN A 284 13.18 -0.73 4.10
CA ASN A 284 13.45 -1.94 4.87
C ASN A 284 14.88 -2.42 4.55
N PHE A 285 15.81 -2.28 5.50
CA PHE A 285 17.20 -2.65 5.33
C PHE A 285 17.50 -4.02 5.95
N SER A 286 17.83 -4.99 5.09
CA SER A 286 18.36 -6.32 5.46
C SER A 286 19.11 -6.91 4.25
N PRO A 287 20.02 -7.89 4.43
CA PRO A 287 20.48 -8.75 3.33
C PRO A 287 19.35 -9.57 2.71
N ARG A 288 18.31 -9.91 3.49
CA ARG A 288 17.12 -10.63 3.03
C ARG A 288 15.90 -10.08 3.77
N THR A 289 15.14 -9.22 3.11
CA THR A 289 13.94 -8.60 3.70
C THR A 289 12.75 -9.52 3.52
N ILE A 290 12.22 -10.08 4.61
CA ILE A 290 10.96 -10.82 4.60
C ILE A 290 9.97 -10.16 5.53
N CYS A 291 8.87 -9.68 4.97
CA CYS A 291 7.75 -9.18 5.74
C CYS A 291 6.90 -10.35 6.21
N VAL A 292 6.72 -10.51 7.52
CA VAL A 292 5.73 -11.44 8.06
C VAL A 292 4.32 -10.97 7.69
N PHE A 293 3.34 -11.87 7.73
CA PHE A 293 1.94 -11.52 7.48
C PHE A 293 1.50 -10.34 8.35
N HIS A 294 1.14 -9.23 7.72
CA HIS A 294 0.65 -8.05 8.42
C HIS A 294 -0.22 -7.18 7.53
N ARG A 295 -0.91 -6.24 8.19
CA ARG A 295 -1.58 -5.13 7.54
C ARG A 295 -0.98 -3.81 8.00
N ASP A 296 -1.12 -2.82 7.14
CA ASP A 296 -0.83 -1.43 7.43
C ASP A 296 -2.09 -0.70 7.81
N PHE A 297 -2.64 -1.06 8.97
CA PHE A 297 -3.89 -0.52 9.53
C PHE A 297 -3.88 1.00 9.76
N ALA A 298 -2.71 1.62 9.77
CA ALA A 298 -2.55 3.08 9.92
C ALA A 298 -2.61 3.84 8.58
N ASN A 299 -2.69 3.13 7.45
CA ASN A 299 -2.82 3.76 6.14
C ASN A 299 -4.24 4.30 5.94
N LEU A 300 -4.34 5.31 5.06
CA LEU A 300 -5.62 5.81 4.58
C LEU A 300 -6.41 4.66 3.93
N ALA A 301 -7.64 4.41 4.39
CA ALA A 301 -8.45 3.27 3.94
C ALA A 301 -8.64 3.14 2.42
N PRO A 302 -9.06 4.19 1.67
CA PRO A 302 -9.08 4.13 0.20
C PRO A 302 -7.72 4.42 -0.44
N GLY A 303 -6.67 4.66 0.35
CA GLY A 303 -5.34 4.98 -0.15
C GLY A 303 -4.66 3.74 -0.72
N MET A 304 -3.93 3.90 -1.81
CA MET A 304 -3.04 2.87 -2.34
C MET A 304 -1.60 3.23 -1.97
N CYS A 305 -0.83 2.23 -1.56
CA CYS A 305 0.61 2.37 -1.38
C CYS A 305 1.31 1.98 -2.67
N ALA A 306 2.49 2.56 -2.89
CA ALA A 306 3.42 2.07 -3.88
C ALA A 306 4.58 1.40 -3.16
N ILE A 307 4.94 0.19 -3.60
CA ILE A 307 6.08 -0.55 -3.10
C ILE A 307 7.01 -0.89 -4.24
N THR A 308 8.30 -0.99 -3.94
CA THR A 308 9.33 -1.36 -4.91
C THR A 308 10.33 -2.25 -4.23
N ALA A 309 10.55 -3.45 -4.77
CA ALA A 309 11.62 -4.31 -4.29
C ALA A 309 12.95 -3.87 -4.90
N LEU A 310 14.00 -3.93 -4.09
CA LEU A 310 15.38 -3.68 -4.49
C LEU A 310 16.24 -4.84 -3.98
N GLY A 311 17.41 -5.01 -4.59
CA GLY A 311 18.35 -6.09 -4.32
C GLY A 311 18.73 -6.86 -5.58
N ASN A 312 19.57 -7.87 -5.40
CA ASN A 312 19.96 -8.80 -6.44
C ASN A 312 19.48 -10.20 -6.06
N TYR A 313 18.38 -10.64 -6.66
CA TYR A 313 17.80 -11.95 -6.41
C TYR A 313 17.04 -12.46 -7.64
N ASP A 314 16.87 -13.78 -7.70
CA ASP A 314 16.03 -14.44 -8.69
C ASP A 314 14.55 -14.34 -8.26
N HIS A 315 13.82 -13.46 -8.93
CA HIS A 315 12.43 -13.16 -8.61
C HIS A 315 11.46 -14.31 -8.94
N THR A 316 11.91 -15.35 -9.65
CA THR A 316 11.13 -16.57 -9.92
C THR A 316 11.24 -17.57 -8.76
N LYS A 317 12.24 -17.40 -7.89
CA LYS A 317 12.51 -18.25 -6.73
C LYS A 317 12.23 -17.58 -5.39
N GLY A 318 12.16 -16.24 -5.35
CA GLY A 318 11.96 -15.50 -4.11
C GLY A 318 11.55 -14.03 -4.33
N GLY A 319 11.29 -13.32 -3.23
CA GLY A 319 10.90 -11.91 -3.26
C GLY A 319 9.43 -11.64 -3.60
N HIS A 320 8.60 -12.69 -3.71
CA HIS A 320 7.18 -12.60 -4.07
C HIS A 320 6.35 -11.75 -3.10
N ILE A 321 5.30 -11.11 -3.63
CA ILE A 321 4.21 -10.53 -2.83
C ILE A 321 3.09 -11.55 -2.74
N VAL A 322 2.67 -11.87 -1.52
CA VAL A 322 1.53 -12.76 -1.26
C VAL A 322 0.32 -11.90 -0.85
N LEU A 323 -0.73 -11.94 -1.68
CA LEU A 323 -2.02 -11.30 -1.39
C LEU A 323 -2.99 -12.39 -0.93
N TRP A 324 -3.05 -12.57 0.39
CA TRP A 324 -3.72 -13.69 1.06
C TRP A 324 -5.22 -13.77 0.74
N GLU A 325 -5.91 -12.64 0.77
CA GLU A 325 -7.35 -12.58 0.55
C GLU A 325 -7.73 -12.78 -0.92
N LEU A 326 -6.80 -12.50 -1.82
CA LEU A 326 -6.95 -12.77 -3.25
C LEU A 326 -6.48 -14.18 -3.63
N LYS A 327 -5.83 -14.90 -2.70
CA LYS A 327 -5.09 -16.13 -2.95
C LYS A 327 -4.11 -16.00 -4.12
N LEU A 328 -3.30 -14.92 -4.12
CA LEU A 328 -2.31 -14.68 -5.17
C LEU A 328 -0.88 -14.70 -4.62
N ILE A 329 0.03 -15.31 -5.39
CA ILE A 329 1.48 -15.21 -5.22
C ILE A 329 2.01 -14.48 -6.46
N ILE A 330 2.52 -13.26 -6.30
CA ILE A 330 2.95 -12.45 -7.43
C ILE A 330 4.46 -12.36 -7.43
N GLU A 331 5.10 -12.74 -8.55
CA GLU A 331 6.52 -12.49 -8.77
C GLU A 331 6.79 -10.98 -8.66
N PHE A 332 7.82 -10.61 -7.90
CA PHE A 332 8.14 -9.20 -7.69
C PHE A 332 9.62 -8.93 -7.97
N PRO A 333 9.96 -8.66 -9.25
CA PRO A 333 11.33 -8.36 -9.67
C PRO A 333 11.98 -7.14 -9.00
N PRO A 334 13.31 -7.13 -8.86
CA PRO A 334 14.05 -5.94 -8.44
C PRO A 334 13.76 -4.73 -9.35
N GLY A 335 13.61 -3.57 -8.72
CA GLY A 335 13.25 -2.30 -9.35
C GLY A 335 11.76 -2.12 -9.57
N GLN A 336 10.95 -3.19 -9.56
CA GLN A 336 9.55 -3.16 -10.00
C GLN A 336 8.63 -2.41 -9.05
N PRO A 337 7.93 -1.34 -9.51
CA PRO A 337 6.87 -0.72 -8.73
C PRO A 337 5.58 -1.55 -8.79
N SER A 338 4.89 -1.65 -7.66
CA SER A 338 3.52 -2.17 -7.55
C SER A 338 2.66 -1.34 -6.62
#